data_AF-A0A1C4XCK9-F1
#
_entry.id   AF-A0A1C4XCK9-F1
#
_cell.length_a   1.000
_cell.length_b   1.000
_cell.length_c   1.000
_cell.angle_alpha   90.00
_cell.angle_beta   90.00
_cell.angle_gamma   90.00
#
_symmetry.space_group_name_H-M   'P 1'
#
loop_
_entity.id
_entity.type
_entity.pdbx_description
1 polymer ?
#
loop_
_entity_poly.entity_id
_entity_poly.type
_entity_poly.pdbx_seq_one_letter_code
_entity_poly.pdbx_strand_id
1 'polypeptide(L)'
;MMASVTEDGGGCAEQRLYDVVALWDAETGCGSEVLIQAACQALVDGLDSPTLRELAGASANDSSWDIRELVTTSLQELEIPFPGTVPPGFALASGGGVARRPGVDSLRLEVSPTPRARGDFHVQVYVNGTEMTAAGAGLGMDPYQILVPTNRLVAVSQPRTVPIARCECGVYGCGSTDVTITRDGDRVHWDWSLEVPMMRGVSFAAAEYDAEVARVAADHSWETPERSVGRRVLTDVDRELLLTYNLRPSWVANDYRDKELFRVALEFNGDYQVFVDTPWRGRSPEELAGEVCATLARPPSTWHAIWHAMVPSLTAPPEIAGPSWRPARF
;
A
#
# COMPACT_ATOMS: atom_id res chain seq x y z
N MET A 1 -12.08 -9.70 47.95
CA MET A 1 -11.39 -8.66 47.16
C MET A 1 -11.33 -9.15 45.73
N MET A 2 -12.37 -8.84 44.96
CA MET A 2 -12.40 -9.10 43.53
C MET A 2 -11.63 -7.97 42.86
N ALA A 3 -10.49 -8.32 42.25
CA ALA A 3 -9.79 -7.43 41.35
C ALA A 3 -10.69 -7.20 40.14
N SER A 4 -11.21 -5.98 40.01
CA SER A 4 -11.80 -5.50 38.76
C SER A 4 -10.67 -5.44 37.74
N VAL A 5 -10.68 -6.38 36.81
CA VAL A 5 -9.92 -6.33 35.57
C VAL A 5 -10.46 -5.11 34.80
N THR A 6 -9.70 -4.01 34.80
CA THR A 6 -9.89 -2.95 33.81
C THR A 6 -9.34 -3.49 32.51
N GLU A 7 -10.23 -3.70 31.53
CA GLU A 7 -9.85 -3.98 30.15
C GLU A 7 -8.96 -2.85 29.65
N ASP A 8 -7.67 -3.16 29.51
CA ASP A 8 -6.62 -2.26 29.09
C ASP A 8 -6.59 -2.19 27.56
N GLY A 9 -7.70 -1.72 26.98
CA GLY A 9 -7.95 -1.70 25.54
C GLY A 9 -8.58 -0.40 25.07
N GLY A 10 -7.75 0.52 24.56
CA GLY A 10 -8.17 1.50 23.56
C GLY A 10 -8.42 2.93 24.04
N GLY A 11 -7.34 3.69 24.28
CA GLY A 11 -7.33 5.17 24.27
C GLY A 11 -8.21 5.88 25.32
N CYS A 12 -8.07 7.20 25.47
CA CYS A 12 -9.06 8.00 26.19
C CYS A 12 -10.33 8.21 25.34
N ALA A 13 -11.42 8.68 25.96
CA ALA A 13 -12.67 8.92 25.25
C ALA A 13 -12.49 9.93 24.09
N GLU A 14 -11.65 10.94 24.30
CA GLU A 14 -11.30 11.94 23.29
C GLU A 14 -10.63 11.29 22.09
N GLN A 15 -9.70 10.35 22.33
CA GLN A 15 -8.99 9.63 21.29
C GLN A 15 -9.92 8.74 20.47
N ARG A 16 -10.85 8.03 21.12
CA ARG A 16 -11.84 7.19 20.42
C ARG A 16 -12.75 8.03 19.51
N LEU A 17 -13.27 9.15 20.01
CA LEU A 17 -14.08 10.06 19.21
C LEU A 17 -13.28 10.62 18.02
N TYR A 18 -12.05 11.08 18.28
CA TYR A 18 -11.15 11.57 17.24
C TYR A 18 -10.86 10.53 16.16
N ASP A 19 -10.64 9.26 16.53
CA ASP A 19 -10.36 8.19 15.57
C ASP A 19 -11.54 7.90 14.65
N VAL A 20 -12.76 7.96 15.17
CA VAL A 20 -13.98 7.80 14.36
C VAL A 20 -14.19 9.00 13.44
N VAL A 21 -14.01 10.23 13.96
CA VAL A 21 -14.11 11.44 13.11
C VAL A 21 -13.03 11.44 12.02
N ALA A 22 -11.83 10.95 12.31
CA ALA A 22 -10.75 10.89 11.32
C ALA A 22 -11.01 9.88 10.19
N LEU A 23 -11.87 8.87 10.43
CA LEU A 23 -12.31 7.90 9.43
C LEU A 23 -13.55 8.35 8.65
N TRP A 24 -14.28 9.34 9.18
CA TRP A 24 -15.52 9.81 8.58
C TRP A 24 -15.25 10.68 7.36
N ASP A 25 -15.90 10.33 6.25
CA ASP A 25 -15.86 11.13 5.02
C ASP A 25 -16.99 12.16 5.03
N ALA A 26 -16.63 13.39 5.31
CA ALA A 26 -17.55 14.52 5.36
C ALA A 26 -18.14 14.91 3.99
N GLU A 27 -17.51 14.52 2.88
CA GLU A 27 -17.99 14.86 1.53
C GLU A 27 -19.05 13.88 1.05
N THR A 28 -18.86 12.58 1.32
CA THR A 28 -19.83 11.55 0.91
C THR A 28 -20.88 11.24 1.99
N GLY A 29 -20.65 11.65 3.24
CA GLY A 29 -21.50 11.30 4.38
C GLY A 29 -21.40 9.83 4.79
N CYS A 30 -20.43 9.09 4.24
CA CYS A 30 -20.20 7.69 4.56
C CYS A 30 -19.74 7.56 6.02
N GLY A 31 -20.41 6.71 6.80
CA GLY A 31 -20.04 6.43 8.19
C GLY A 31 -20.76 7.29 9.25
N SER A 32 -21.77 8.09 8.88
CA SER A 32 -22.53 8.91 9.85
C SER A 32 -23.16 8.09 10.99
N GLU A 33 -23.62 6.87 10.73
CA GLU A 33 -24.16 5.99 11.79
C GLU A 33 -23.09 5.62 12.84
N VAL A 34 -21.88 5.28 12.39
CA VAL A 34 -20.75 4.95 13.27
C VAL A 34 -20.31 6.18 14.06
N LEU A 35 -20.32 7.36 13.43
CA LEU A 35 -20.04 8.64 14.07
C LEU A 35 -21.06 8.97 15.17
N ILE A 36 -22.36 8.83 14.89
CA ILE A 36 -23.43 9.05 15.87
C ILE A 36 -23.29 8.08 17.05
N GLN A 37 -23.01 6.80 16.77
CA GLN A 37 -22.77 5.81 17.82
C GLN A 37 -21.53 6.17 18.67
N ALA A 38 -20.47 6.67 18.05
CA ALA A 38 -19.28 7.13 18.76
C ALA A 38 -19.57 8.36 19.64
N ALA A 39 -20.42 9.29 19.19
CA ALA A 39 -20.88 10.41 20.00
C ALA A 39 -21.69 9.94 21.22
N CYS A 40 -22.60 8.98 21.04
CA CYS A 40 -23.31 8.32 22.15
C CYS A 40 -22.35 7.69 23.15
N GLN A 41 -21.34 6.96 22.67
CA GLN A 41 -20.35 6.33 23.55
C GLN A 41 -19.49 7.36 24.27
N ALA A 42 -19.10 8.44 23.61
CA ALA A 42 -18.34 9.54 24.22
C ALA A 42 -19.11 10.17 25.41
N LEU A 43 -20.42 10.36 25.27
CA LEU A 43 -21.29 10.82 26.36
C LEU A 43 -21.31 9.84 27.53
N VAL A 44 -21.39 8.53 27.26
CA VAL A 44 -21.33 7.49 28.29
C VAL A 44 -19.97 7.48 29.00
N ASP A 45 -18.90 7.74 28.26
CA ASP A 45 -17.53 7.76 28.77
C ASP A 45 -17.18 9.07 29.51
N GLY A 46 -18.11 10.02 29.59
CA GLY A 46 -18.01 11.24 30.40
C GLY A 46 -17.56 12.49 29.64
N LEU A 47 -17.40 12.44 28.32
CA LEU A 47 -17.27 13.64 27.50
C LEU A 47 -18.65 14.28 27.34
N ASP A 48 -18.74 15.59 27.51
CA ASP A 48 -20.05 16.25 27.48
C ASP A 48 -19.94 17.67 26.94
N SER A 49 -20.72 17.94 25.89
CA SER A 49 -20.87 19.28 25.33
C SER A 49 -22.29 19.42 24.74
N PRO A 50 -22.85 20.65 24.66
CA PRO A 50 -24.15 20.87 24.04
C PRO A 50 -24.27 20.23 22.65
N THR A 51 -23.29 20.48 21.78
CA THR A 51 -23.36 19.98 20.41
C THR A 51 -23.05 18.49 20.31
N LEU A 52 -22.26 17.91 21.23
CA LEU A 52 -22.05 16.45 21.26
C LEU A 52 -23.37 15.71 21.54
N ARG A 53 -24.25 16.26 22.38
CA ARG A 53 -25.59 15.67 22.64
C ARG A 53 -26.50 15.77 21.42
N GLU A 54 -26.41 16.87 20.68
CA GLU A 54 -27.13 17.02 19.41
C GLU A 54 -26.64 16.02 18.37
N LEU A 55 -25.31 15.84 18.25
CA LEU A 55 -24.71 14.84 17.36
C LEU A 55 -25.13 13.41 17.73
N ALA A 56 -25.14 13.07 19.03
CA ALA A 56 -25.60 11.77 19.52
C ALA A 56 -27.10 11.52 19.25
N GLY A 57 -27.89 12.58 19.11
CA GLY A 57 -29.32 12.53 18.77
C GLY A 57 -29.61 12.63 17.27
N ALA A 58 -28.59 12.82 16.43
CA ALA A 58 -28.75 12.97 14.99
C ALA A 58 -29.16 11.65 14.31
N SER A 59 -29.66 11.76 13.09
CA SER A 59 -30.04 10.65 12.23
C SER A 59 -28.99 10.44 11.14
N ALA A 60 -28.72 9.19 10.76
CA ALA A 60 -27.87 8.88 9.62
C ALA A 60 -28.42 9.41 8.28
N ASN A 61 -29.69 9.84 8.24
CA ASN A 61 -30.32 10.47 7.08
C ASN A 61 -30.25 12.00 7.10
N ASP A 62 -29.71 12.61 8.16
CA ASP A 62 -29.53 14.06 8.22
C ASP A 62 -28.48 14.49 7.19
N SER A 63 -28.50 15.77 6.80
CA SER A 63 -27.60 16.25 5.77
C SER A 63 -26.14 16.15 6.24
N SER A 64 -25.22 15.74 5.35
CA SER A 64 -23.79 15.65 5.69
C SER A 64 -23.20 16.99 6.12
N TRP A 65 -23.77 18.11 5.64
CA TRP A 65 -23.42 19.46 6.06
C TRP A 65 -23.80 19.74 7.52
N ASP A 66 -25.02 19.37 7.94
CA ASP A 66 -25.46 19.55 9.32
C ASP A 66 -24.62 18.68 10.27
N ILE A 67 -24.40 17.41 9.90
CA ILE A 67 -23.52 16.51 10.66
C ILE A 67 -22.10 17.08 10.77
N ARG A 68 -21.57 17.67 9.69
CA ARG A 68 -20.24 18.32 9.69
C ARG A 68 -20.17 19.49 10.65
N GLU A 69 -21.21 20.31 10.70
CA GLU A 69 -21.28 21.45 11.61
C GLU A 69 -21.34 20.98 13.06
N LEU A 70 -22.13 19.95 13.35
CA LEU A 70 -22.22 19.33 14.68
C LEU A 70 -20.87 18.74 15.13
N VAL A 71 -20.19 17.99 14.25
CA VAL A 71 -18.85 17.46 14.52
C VAL A 71 -17.85 18.58 14.79
N THR A 72 -17.79 19.58 13.91
CA THR A 72 -16.80 20.66 14.03
C THR A 72 -16.99 21.43 15.33
N THR A 73 -18.23 21.76 15.66
CA THR A 73 -18.56 22.53 16.87
C THR A 73 -18.34 21.69 18.13
N SER A 74 -18.74 20.41 18.15
CA SER A 74 -18.50 19.52 19.30
C SER A 74 -17.01 19.33 19.60
N LEU A 75 -16.16 19.14 18.58
CA LEU A 75 -14.72 19.04 18.79
C LEU A 75 -14.13 20.34 19.36
N GLN A 76 -14.59 21.50 18.89
CA GLN A 76 -14.17 22.79 19.44
C GLN A 76 -14.59 22.97 20.90
N GLU A 77 -15.83 22.63 21.26
CA GLU A 77 -16.34 22.72 22.64
C GLU A 77 -15.58 21.79 23.60
N LEU A 78 -15.15 20.63 23.12
CA LEU A 78 -14.40 19.64 23.89
C LEU A 78 -12.88 19.91 23.90
N GLU A 79 -12.44 21.00 23.27
CA GLU A 79 -11.00 21.31 23.06
C GLU A 79 -10.23 20.16 22.38
N ILE A 80 -10.92 19.39 21.54
CA ILE A 80 -10.34 18.32 20.74
C ILE A 80 -9.88 18.91 19.40
N PRO A 81 -8.60 18.77 19.01
CA PRO A 81 -8.12 19.28 17.74
C PRO A 81 -8.77 18.52 16.57
N PHE A 82 -8.95 19.22 15.45
CA PHE A 82 -9.56 18.61 14.27
C PHE A 82 -8.60 17.58 13.64
N PRO A 83 -9.10 16.44 13.13
CA PRO A 83 -8.28 15.49 12.39
C PRO A 83 -7.45 16.16 11.28
N GLY A 84 -6.19 15.74 11.16
CA GLY A 84 -5.20 16.32 10.24
C GLY A 84 -4.37 17.47 10.83
N THR A 85 -4.72 17.98 12.02
CA THR A 85 -3.92 19.03 12.71
C THR A 85 -2.93 18.47 13.74
N VAL A 86 -3.10 17.21 14.15
CA VAL A 86 -2.19 16.52 15.07
C VAL A 86 -0.97 16.01 14.29
N PRO A 87 0.26 16.29 14.73
CA PRO A 87 1.46 15.81 14.05
C PRO A 87 1.55 14.28 14.00
N PRO A 88 2.22 13.73 12.97
CA PRO A 88 2.63 12.33 12.87
C PRO A 88 3.18 11.73 14.18
N GLY A 89 2.71 10.53 14.54
CA GLY A 89 3.18 9.81 15.73
C GLY A 89 2.63 10.33 17.06
N PHE A 90 1.66 11.24 17.04
CA PHE A 90 0.96 11.73 18.22
C PHE A 90 -0.53 11.34 18.24
N ALA A 91 -1.08 11.32 19.45
CA ALA A 91 -2.47 11.02 19.78
C ALA A 91 -2.97 12.01 20.83
N LEU A 92 -4.27 12.07 21.02
CA LEU A 92 -4.89 12.83 22.08
C LEU A 92 -4.64 12.18 23.43
N ALA A 93 -4.30 13.02 24.39
CA ALA A 93 -4.30 12.69 25.80
C ALA A 93 -5.60 13.19 26.43
N SER A 94 -5.95 12.61 27.57
CA SER A 94 -7.08 13.10 28.38
C SER A 94 -6.92 14.58 28.71
N GLY A 95 -7.99 15.36 28.50
CA GLY A 95 -7.99 16.81 28.71
C GLY A 95 -7.43 17.64 27.55
N GLY A 96 -7.54 17.16 26.30
CA GLY A 96 -7.27 17.96 25.09
C GLY A 96 -5.79 18.12 24.71
N GLY A 97 -4.88 17.54 25.48
CA GLY A 97 -3.44 17.53 25.17
C GLY A 97 -3.07 16.56 24.04
N VAL A 98 -1.83 16.66 23.56
CA VAL A 98 -1.27 15.74 22.56
C VAL A 98 -0.10 14.97 23.20
N ALA A 99 -0.13 13.65 23.13
CA ALA A 99 0.90 12.74 23.63
C ALA A 99 1.42 11.84 22.50
N ARG A 100 2.56 11.17 22.70
CA ARG A 100 3.02 10.17 21.73
C ARG A 100 1.99 9.06 21.58
N ARG A 101 1.61 8.77 20.34
CA ARG A 101 0.58 7.78 20.02
C ARG A 101 1.01 6.40 20.52
N PRO A 102 0.26 5.78 21.46
CA PRO A 102 0.52 4.39 21.87
C PRO A 102 0.40 3.51 20.62
N GLY A 103 1.30 2.53 20.45
CA GLY A 103 1.34 1.66 19.27
C GLY A 103 0.20 0.64 19.30
N VAL A 104 -1.04 1.13 19.32
CA VAL A 104 -2.27 0.35 19.57
C VAL A 104 -3.04 0.06 18.28
N ASP A 105 -2.67 0.69 17.16
CA ASP A 105 -3.27 0.34 15.89
C ASP A 105 -2.76 -1.06 15.48
N SER A 106 -3.63 -1.85 14.86
CA SER A 106 -3.32 -3.18 14.33
C SER A 106 -3.24 -3.15 12.81
N LEU A 107 -2.29 -3.90 12.24
CA LEU A 107 -2.09 -4.03 10.80
C LEU A 107 -2.42 -5.45 10.35
N ARG A 108 -3.15 -5.58 9.25
CA ARG A 108 -3.26 -6.81 8.49
C ARG A 108 -3.09 -6.53 7.00
N LEU A 109 -2.32 -7.39 6.33
CA LEU A 109 -2.00 -7.33 4.92
C LEU A 109 -2.46 -8.61 4.23
N GLU A 110 -3.14 -8.50 3.11
CA GLU A 110 -3.67 -9.65 2.38
C GLU A 110 -3.39 -9.53 0.89
N VAL A 111 -2.98 -10.62 0.25
CA VAL A 111 -2.82 -10.67 -1.20
C VAL A 111 -4.04 -11.34 -1.80
N SER A 112 -4.81 -10.57 -2.56
CA SER A 112 -6.07 -11.02 -3.15
C SER A 112 -6.06 -10.87 -4.68
N PRO A 113 -6.80 -11.69 -5.43
CA PRO A 113 -7.02 -11.44 -6.85
C PRO A 113 -7.68 -10.09 -7.09
N THR A 114 -7.28 -9.39 -8.15
CA THR A 114 -7.96 -8.16 -8.54
C THR A 114 -9.32 -8.49 -9.17
N PRO A 115 -10.35 -7.64 -8.98
CA PRO A 115 -11.66 -7.85 -9.60
C PRO A 115 -11.66 -7.57 -11.11
N ARG A 116 -10.64 -6.88 -11.64
CA ARG A 116 -10.62 -6.37 -13.03
C ARG A 116 -9.94 -7.31 -14.03
N ALA A 117 -8.93 -8.07 -13.61
CA ALA A 117 -8.15 -8.90 -14.51
C ALA A 117 -7.87 -10.28 -13.92
N ARG A 118 -8.19 -11.34 -14.68
CA ARG A 118 -7.88 -12.72 -14.27
C ARG A 118 -6.37 -12.92 -14.21
N GLY A 119 -5.87 -13.31 -13.03
CA GLY A 119 -4.45 -13.61 -12.80
C GLY A 119 -3.65 -12.44 -12.23
N ASP A 120 -4.26 -11.27 -12.08
CA ASP A 120 -3.68 -10.14 -11.38
C ASP A 120 -4.04 -10.16 -9.90
N PHE A 121 -3.12 -9.67 -9.07
CA PHE A 121 -3.24 -9.64 -7.63
C PHE A 121 -2.97 -8.24 -7.10
N HIS A 122 -3.47 -7.94 -5.91
CA HIS A 122 -3.17 -6.73 -5.17
C HIS A 122 -2.94 -6.99 -3.69
N VAL A 123 -2.21 -6.08 -3.03
CA VAL A 123 -2.04 -6.07 -1.58
C VAL A 123 -3.12 -5.19 -0.96
N GLN A 124 -4.03 -5.80 -0.22
CA GLN A 124 -5.02 -5.11 0.60
C GLN A 124 -4.42 -4.75 1.95
N VAL A 125 -4.68 -3.53 2.41
CA VAL A 125 -4.17 -3.01 3.67
C VAL A 125 -5.34 -2.79 4.61
N TYR A 126 -5.33 -3.47 5.74
CA TYR A 126 -6.31 -3.30 6.81
C TYR A 126 -5.65 -2.67 8.03
N VAL A 127 -6.23 -1.58 8.53
CA VAL A 127 -5.83 -0.99 9.82
C VAL A 127 -7.03 -0.98 10.74
N ASN A 128 -6.89 -1.60 11.91
CA ASN A 128 -7.99 -1.79 12.88
C ASN A 128 -9.25 -2.43 12.25
N GLY A 129 -9.06 -3.31 11.27
CA GLY A 129 -10.14 -3.98 10.55
C GLY A 129 -10.74 -3.21 9.37
N THR A 130 -10.41 -1.92 9.20
CA THR A 130 -10.88 -1.11 8.06
C THR A 130 -9.93 -1.26 6.88
N GLU A 131 -10.46 -1.51 5.68
CA GLU A 131 -9.66 -1.62 4.45
C GLU A 131 -9.23 -0.24 3.94
N MET A 132 -7.98 0.14 4.21
CA MET A 132 -7.38 1.42 3.82
C MET A 132 -7.17 1.56 2.31
N THR A 133 -6.97 0.45 1.59
CA THR A 133 -6.78 0.47 0.13
C THR A 133 -8.05 0.91 -0.61
N ALA A 134 -9.19 0.36 -0.21
CA ALA A 134 -10.49 0.75 -0.77
C ALA A 134 -10.92 2.15 -0.31
N ALA A 135 -10.67 2.51 0.96
CA ALA A 135 -10.98 3.84 1.49
C ALA A 135 -10.11 4.96 0.89
N GLY A 136 -8.91 4.62 0.41
CA GLY A 136 -8.00 5.54 -0.28
C GLY A 136 -8.25 5.54 -1.79
N ALA A 137 -7.22 5.23 -2.56
CA ALA A 137 -7.29 5.27 -4.02
C ALA A 137 -8.12 4.15 -4.69
N GLY A 138 -8.64 3.18 -3.92
CA GLY A 138 -9.61 2.18 -4.35
C GLY A 138 -9.03 0.77 -4.60
N LEU A 139 -7.80 0.66 -5.14
CA LEU A 139 -7.19 -0.64 -5.47
C LEU A 139 -5.79 -0.77 -4.87
N GLY A 140 -5.50 -1.89 -4.19
CA GLY A 140 -4.17 -2.14 -3.62
C GLY A 140 -3.08 -2.26 -4.69
N MET A 141 -1.81 -2.02 -4.34
CA MET A 141 -0.67 -2.18 -5.27
C MET A 141 -0.42 -3.64 -5.67
N ASP A 142 0.18 -3.87 -6.85
CA ASP A 142 0.62 -5.22 -7.23
C ASP A 142 1.70 -5.74 -6.25
N PRO A 143 1.66 -7.00 -5.81
CA PRO A 143 2.66 -7.56 -4.89
C PRO A 143 4.11 -7.39 -5.37
N TYR A 144 4.37 -7.39 -6.67
CA TYR A 144 5.71 -7.15 -7.22
C TYR A 144 6.20 -5.70 -7.07
N GLN A 145 5.31 -4.76 -6.80
CA GLN A 145 5.68 -3.35 -6.63
C GLN A 145 5.98 -2.99 -5.17
N ILE A 146 5.53 -3.83 -4.23
CA ILE A 146 5.69 -3.63 -2.79
C ILE A 146 6.56 -4.70 -2.13
N LEU A 147 6.33 -5.99 -2.41
CA LEU A 147 6.92 -7.09 -1.66
C LEU A 147 8.17 -7.67 -2.33
N VAL A 148 8.29 -7.55 -3.64
CA VAL A 148 9.35 -8.17 -4.46
C VAL A 148 10.14 -7.09 -5.21
N PRO A 149 11.47 -7.24 -5.41
CA PRO A 149 12.36 -8.21 -4.77
C PRO A 149 12.57 -7.94 -3.28
N THR A 150 12.30 -6.70 -2.87
CA THR A 150 12.60 -6.16 -1.55
C THR A 150 11.29 -5.68 -0.98
N ASN A 151 10.98 -6.16 0.21
CA ASN A 151 9.77 -5.73 0.89
C ASN A 151 9.87 -4.25 1.32
N ARG A 152 9.12 -3.41 0.61
CA ARG A 152 9.01 -1.96 0.82
C ARG A 152 8.17 -1.58 2.04
N LEU A 153 7.56 -2.53 2.75
CA LEU A 153 6.86 -2.27 4.02
C LEU A 153 7.74 -2.44 5.26
N VAL A 154 8.87 -3.17 5.20
CA VAL A 154 9.85 -3.26 6.32
C VAL A 154 10.25 -1.89 6.89
N ALA A 155 9.95 -1.61 8.16
CA ALA A 155 10.31 -0.33 8.76
C ALA A 155 11.82 -0.27 9.03
N VAL A 156 12.54 0.55 8.26
CA VAL A 156 13.98 0.82 8.41
C VAL A 156 14.22 2.13 9.17
N SER A 157 15.47 2.42 9.53
CA SER A 157 15.83 3.61 10.32
C SER A 157 15.55 4.95 9.61
N GLN A 158 15.64 4.98 8.28
CA GLN A 158 15.28 6.15 7.49
C GLN A 158 13.80 6.09 7.08
N PRO A 159 13.02 7.17 7.30
CA PRO A 159 11.65 7.24 6.82
C PRO A 159 11.57 7.00 5.31
N ARG A 160 10.55 6.25 4.87
CA ARG A 160 10.37 5.95 3.45
C ARG A 160 8.92 6.04 3.02
N THR A 161 8.69 6.61 1.85
CA THR A 161 7.37 6.69 1.24
C THR A 161 7.14 5.48 0.32
N VAL A 162 5.98 4.85 0.49
CA VAL A 162 5.62 3.60 -0.17
C VAL A 162 4.19 3.74 -0.69
N PRO A 163 3.95 3.49 -1.98
CA PRO A 163 2.59 3.44 -2.49
C PRO A 163 1.90 2.18 -1.96
N ILE A 164 0.67 2.32 -1.47
CA ILE A 164 -0.14 1.19 -0.99
C ILE A 164 -1.43 1.00 -1.78
N ALA A 165 -1.96 2.07 -2.38
CA ALA A 165 -3.13 2.00 -3.24
C ALA A 165 -2.94 2.84 -4.51
N ARG A 166 -3.63 2.46 -5.57
CA ARG A 166 -3.75 3.16 -6.84
C ARG A 166 -5.20 3.19 -7.29
N CYS A 167 -5.50 4.11 -8.20
CA CYS A 167 -6.79 4.19 -8.86
C CYS A 167 -7.14 2.84 -9.48
N GLU A 168 -8.43 2.50 -9.45
CA GLU A 168 -8.93 1.25 -10.01
C GLU A 168 -8.60 1.09 -11.51
N CYS A 169 -8.28 2.17 -12.25
CA CYS A 169 -7.78 2.08 -13.62
C CYS A 169 -6.52 1.22 -13.77
N GLY A 170 -5.86 0.88 -12.65
CA GLY A 170 -4.72 -0.04 -12.59
C GLY A 170 -3.38 0.65 -12.80
N VAL A 171 -3.39 1.96 -13.11
CA VAL A 171 -2.19 2.78 -13.32
C VAL A 171 -1.94 3.64 -12.09
N TYR A 172 -0.73 3.52 -11.53
CA TYR A 172 -0.28 4.43 -10.47
C TYR A 172 -0.14 5.87 -11.00
N GLY A 173 -0.63 6.86 -10.25
CA GLY A 173 -0.58 8.28 -10.63
C GLY A 173 -1.88 8.89 -11.15
N CYS A 174 -2.88 8.09 -11.57
CA CYS A 174 -4.23 8.61 -11.87
C CYS A 174 -5.01 8.98 -10.60
N GLY A 175 -4.62 8.38 -9.47
CA GLY A 175 -5.10 8.53 -8.11
C GLY A 175 -4.31 7.52 -7.28
N SER A 176 -3.78 7.90 -6.13
CA SER A 176 -2.85 7.05 -5.37
C SER A 176 -2.94 7.33 -3.88
N THR A 177 -2.68 6.32 -3.07
CA THR A 177 -2.49 6.47 -1.62
C THR A 177 -1.09 6.02 -1.29
N ASP A 178 -0.31 6.94 -0.75
CA ASP A 178 1.06 6.70 -0.31
C ASP A 178 1.12 6.76 1.21
N VAL A 179 2.04 6.00 1.78
CA VAL A 179 2.35 6.01 3.21
C VAL A 179 3.82 6.27 3.44
N THR A 180 4.12 7.20 4.33
CA THR A 180 5.45 7.38 4.90
C THR A 180 5.59 6.51 6.15
N ILE A 181 6.50 5.55 6.10
CA ILE A 181 6.79 4.61 7.18
C ILE A 181 7.99 5.12 7.97
N THR A 182 7.80 5.40 9.25
CA THR A 182 8.86 5.86 10.16
C THR A 182 9.02 4.86 11.30
N ARG A 183 10.24 4.34 11.49
CA ARG A 183 10.56 3.53 12.68
C ARG A 183 11.04 4.40 13.82
N ASP A 184 10.48 4.19 14.99
CA ASP A 184 10.79 4.94 16.20
C ASP A 184 10.86 3.98 17.39
N GLY A 185 12.05 3.45 17.63
CA GLY A 185 12.29 2.46 18.69
C GLY A 185 11.45 1.21 18.53
N ASP A 186 10.55 0.99 19.50
CA ASP A 186 9.59 -0.12 19.55
C ASP A 186 8.28 0.17 18.81
N ARG A 187 8.21 1.24 18.01
CA ARG A 187 7.03 1.65 17.26
C ARG A 187 7.31 1.88 15.78
N VAL A 188 6.26 1.70 15.00
CA VAL A 188 6.24 2.06 13.57
C VAL A 188 5.07 3.00 13.33
N HIS A 189 5.34 4.14 12.72
CA HIS A 189 4.36 5.17 12.40
C HIS A 189 4.13 5.21 10.91
N TRP A 190 2.86 5.31 10.52
CA TRP A 190 2.45 5.52 9.13
C TRP A 190 1.70 6.82 9.02
N ASP A 191 2.11 7.63 8.04
CA ASP A 191 1.44 8.87 7.67
C ASP A 191 1.03 8.82 6.22
N TRP A 192 -0.24 9.11 5.96
CA TRP A 192 -0.82 9.03 4.63
C TRP A 192 -0.54 10.30 3.81
N SER A 193 -0.50 10.14 2.50
CA SER A 193 -0.41 11.25 1.54
C SER A 193 -1.16 10.90 0.26
N LEU A 194 -1.47 11.95 -0.53
CA LEU A 194 -2.29 11.91 -1.74
C LEU A 194 -3.77 11.64 -1.40
N GLU A 195 -4.35 10.51 -1.82
CA GLU A 195 -5.71 10.12 -1.44
C GLU A 195 -5.69 9.55 -0.02
N VAL A 196 -5.93 10.41 0.97
CA VAL A 196 -5.82 10.10 2.40
C VAL A 196 -7.04 9.29 2.87
N PRO A 197 -6.88 7.99 3.23
CA PRO A 197 -8.01 7.13 3.63
C PRO A 197 -8.53 7.45 5.04
N MET A 198 -7.75 8.19 5.83
CA MET A 198 -8.05 8.55 7.21
C MET A 198 -7.26 9.81 7.57
N MET A 199 -7.93 10.81 8.15
CA MET A 199 -7.36 12.12 8.49
C MET A 199 -6.47 12.09 9.76
N ARG A 200 -5.71 11.02 9.95
CA ARG A 200 -4.67 10.86 10.97
C ARG A 200 -3.68 9.77 10.58
N GLY A 201 -2.44 9.87 11.06
CA GLY A 201 -1.50 8.75 11.02
C GLY A 201 -1.91 7.61 11.96
N VAL A 202 -1.28 6.45 11.78
CA VAL A 202 -1.47 5.24 12.61
C VAL A 202 -0.15 4.80 13.22
N SER A 203 -0.18 4.08 14.33
CA SER A 203 1.02 3.63 15.02
C SER A 203 0.86 2.22 15.56
N PHE A 204 1.85 1.39 15.24
CA PHE A 204 1.87 -0.03 15.56
C PHE A 204 2.98 -0.34 16.56
N ALA A 205 2.79 -1.37 17.39
CA ALA A 205 3.90 -2.02 18.06
C ALA A 205 4.84 -2.61 17.00
N ALA A 206 6.13 -2.27 17.05
CA ALA A 206 7.07 -2.65 15.99
C ALA A 206 7.21 -4.16 15.84
N ALA A 207 7.11 -4.92 16.93
CA ALA A 207 7.16 -6.38 16.88
C ALA A 207 5.98 -7.00 16.11
N GLU A 208 4.77 -6.48 16.30
CA GLU A 208 3.57 -6.96 15.60
C GLU A 208 3.59 -6.54 14.13
N TYR A 209 4.01 -5.30 13.87
CA TYR A 209 4.21 -4.79 12.52
C TYR A 209 5.23 -5.64 11.74
N ASP A 210 6.41 -5.87 12.32
CA ASP A 210 7.48 -6.65 11.68
C ASP A 210 7.03 -8.10 11.44
N ALA A 211 6.28 -8.69 12.38
CA ALA A 211 5.72 -10.03 12.22
C ALA A 211 4.72 -10.12 11.06
N GLU A 212 3.81 -9.15 10.95
CA GLU A 212 2.82 -9.13 9.87
C GLU A 212 3.46 -8.89 8.50
N VAL A 213 4.40 -7.94 8.43
CA VAL A 213 5.16 -7.63 7.21
C VAL A 213 6.00 -8.83 6.77
N ALA A 214 6.59 -9.59 7.71
CA ALA A 214 7.31 -10.82 7.40
C ALA A 214 6.35 -11.94 6.96
N ARG A 215 5.19 -12.07 7.62
CA ARG A 215 4.17 -13.08 7.28
C ARG A 215 3.69 -12.92 5.85
N VAL A 216 3.26 -11.72 5.45
CA VAL A 216 2.76 -11.49 4.08
C VAL A 216 3.85 -11.69 3.04
N ALA A 217 5.11 -11.38 3.35
CA ALA A 217 6.23 -11.59 2.44
C ALA A 217 6.59 -13.08 2.24
N ALA A 218 6.32 -13.92 3.25
CA ALA A 218 6.53 -15.37 3.19
C ALA A 218 5.32 -16.13 2.62
N ASP A 219 4.17 -15.46 2.46
CA ASP A 219 2.97 -16.05 1.88
C ASP A 219 3.06 -16.06 0.35
N HIS A 220 3.30 -17.26 -0.19
CA HIS A 220 3.32 -17.53 -1.62
C HIS A 220 2.12 -18.38 -2.08
N SER A 221 1.11 -18.58 -1.22
CA SER A 221 -0.03 -19.45 -1.52
C SER A 221 -0.93 -18.93 -2.64
N TRP A 222 -0.89 -17.61 -2.88
CA TRP A 222 -1.60 -16.92 -3.95
C TRP A 222 -0.88 -17.03 -5.31
N GLU A 223 0.39 -17.42 -5.34
CA GLU A 223 1.20 -17.38 -6.56
C GLU A 223 0.73 -18.44 -7.56
N THR A 224 0.35 -18.01 -8.75
CA THR A 224 0.27 -18.88 -9.93
C THR A 224 1.68 -19.30 -10.36
N PRO A 225 1.84 -20.33 -11.23
CA PRO A 225 3.16 -20.69 -11.78
C PRO A 225 3.89 -19.49 -12.39
N GLU A 226 3.19 -18.64 -13.13
CA GLU A 226 3.71 -17.40 -13.69
C GLU A 226 4.21 -16.43 -12.61
N ARG A 227 3.42 -16.25 -11.54
CA ARG A 227 3.81 -15.38 -10.41
C ARG A 227 4.99 -15.96 -9.61
N SER A 228 5.10 -17.28 -9.53
CA SER A 228 6.27 -17.94 -8.92
C SER A 228 7.54 -17.70 -9.73
N VAL A 229 7.50 -17.83 -11.07
CA VAL A 229 8.65 -17.52 -11.94
C VAL A 229 9.04 -16.07 -11.79
N GLY A 230 8.07 -15.16 -11.90
CA GLY A 230 8.37 -13.73 -11.86
C GLY A 230 8.95 -13.27 -10.54
N ARG A 231 8.46 -13.77 -9.40
CA ARG A 231 9.09 -13.48 -8.10
C ARG A 231 10.54 -13.94 -8.09
N ARG A 232 10.81 -15.19 -8.50
CA ARG A 232 12.18 -15.74 -8.52
C ARG A 232 13.10 -14.96 -9.45
N VAL A 233 12.67 -14.67 -10.68
CA VAL A 233 13.44 -13.87 -11.63
C VAL A 233 13.73 -12.47 -11.07
N LEU A 234 12.72 -11.80 -10.52
CA LEU A 234 12.93 -10.49 -9.91
C LEU A 234 13.86 -10.62 -8.70
N THR A 235 13.75 -11.61 -7.83
CA THR A 235 14.63 -11.74 -6.66
C THR A 235 16.07 -12.08 -7.06
N ASP A 236 16.26 -13.05 -7.95
CA ASP A 236 17.54 -13.73 -8.19
C ASP A 236 18.38 -13.10 -9.31
N VAL A 237 17.83 -12.17 -10.10
CA VAL A 237 18.57 -11.50 -11.16
C VAL A 237 19.71 -10.64 -10.59
N ASP A 238 20.88 -10.71 -11.21
CA ASP A 238 22.03 -9.87 -10.88
C ASP A 238 21.80 -8.42 -11.36
N ARG A 239 21.22 -7.61 -10.47
CA ARG A 239 20.91 -6.21 -10.74
C ARG A 239 22.16 -5.37 -10.95
N GLU A 240 23.25 -5.65 -10.23
CA GLU A 240 24.48 -4.88 -10.36
C GLU A 240 25.10 -5.10 -11.74
N LEU A 241 25.11 -6.36 -12.21
CA LEU A 241 25.52 -6.69 -13.57
C LEU A 241 24.63 -5.99 -14.61
N LEU A 242 23.31 -6.05 -14.47
CA LEU A 242 22.40 -5.35 -15.40
C LEU A 242 22.65 -3.85 -15.41
N LEU A 243 22.88 -3.24 -14.25
CA LEU A 243 23.18 -1.81 -14.13
C LEU A 243 24.50 -1.44 -14.82
N THR A 244 25.49 -2.33 -14.90
CA THR A 244 26.71 -2.07 -15.69
C THR A 244 26.44 -1.88 -17.18
N TYR A 245 25.30 -2.37 -17.67
CA TYR A 245 24.79 -2.17 -19.01
C TYR A 245 23.65 -1.14 -19.08
N ASN A 246 23.44 -0.35 -18.02
CA ASN A 246 22.31 0.58 -17.87
C ASN A 246 20.92 -0.07 -18.03
N LEU A 247 20.82 -1.36 -17.72
CA LEU A 247 19.57 -2.10 -17.72
C LEU A 247 18.97 -2.17 -16.32
N ARG A 248 17.66 -2.01 -16.21
CA ARG A 248 16.90 -2.17 -14.96
C ARG A 248 15.70 -3.08 -15.18
N PRO A 249 15.48 -4.11 -14.33
CA PRO A 249 14.24 -4.86 -14.36
C PRO A 249 13.03 -3.93 -14.19
N SER A 250 12.05 -4.06 -15.08
CA SER A 250 10.81 -3.26 -15.06
C SER A 250 9.64 -4.12 -14.62
N TRP A 251 9.27 -5.13 -15.42
CA TRP A 251 8.18 -6.04 -15.12
C TRP A 251 8.42 -7.41 -15.74
N VAL A 252 7.69 -8.41 -15.27
CA VAL A 252 7.74 -9.79 -15.78
C VAL A 252 6.32 -10.35 -15.83
N ALA A 253 6.00 -11.07 -16.90
CA ALA A 253 4.70 -11.71 -17.10
C ALA A 253 4.81 -12.72 -18.25
N ASN A 254 3.80 -13.57 -18.41
CA ASN A 254 3.62 -14.27 -19.67
C ASN A 254 3.25 -13.28 -20.79
N ASP A 255 3.67 -13.58 -22.02
CA ASP A 255 3.24 -12.81 -23.18
C ASP A 255 1.71 -12.98 -23.34
N TYR A 256 1.02 -11.85 -23.48
CA TYR A 256 -0.44 -11.82 -23.55
C TYR A 256 -1.00 -12.47 -24.84
N ARG A 257 -0.20 -12.53 -25.91
CA ARG A 257 -0.51 -13.19 -27.19
C ARG A 257 -0.10 -14.67 -27.16
N ASP A 258 0.96 -15.02 -26.43
CA ASP A 258 1.47 -16.39 -26.30
C ASP A 258 1.83 -16.73 -24.84
N LYS A 259 0.91 -17.41 -24.15
CA LYS A 259 1.08 -17.80 -22.75
C LYS A 259 2.17 -18.86 -22.53
N GLU A 260 2.69 -19.46 -23.59
CA GLU A 260 3.85 -20.38 -23.52
C GLU A 260 5.19 -19.63 -23.51
N LEU A 261 5.18 -18.29 -23.62
CA LEU A 261 6.36 -17.44 -23.49
C LEU A 261 6.30 -16.62 -22.20
N PHE A 262 7.33 -16.79 -21.36
CA PHE A 262 7.56 -15.92 -20.23
C PHE A 262 8.46 -14.75 -20.66
N ARG A 263 8.00 -13.52 -20.45
CA ARG A 263 8.67 -12.29 -20.86
C ARG A 263 9.22 -11.54 -19.66
N VAL A 264 10.49 -11.16 -19.76
CA VAL A 264 11.12 -10.17 -18.89
C VAL A 264 11.26 -8.86 -19.63
N ALA A 265 10.70 -7.78 -19.08
CA ALA A 265 10.92 -6.43 -19.57
C ALA A 265 11.97 -5.71 -18.72
N LEU A 266 12.95 -5.13 -19.41
CA LEU A 266 14.02 -4.31 -18.85
C LEU A 266 13.90 -2.90 -19.43
N GLU A 267 14.16 -1.90 -18.62
CA GLU A 267 14.36 -0.53 -19.08
C GLU A 267 15.84 -0.30 -19.38
N PHE A 268 16.13 0.38 -20.49
CA PHE A 268 17.48 0.81 -20.86
C PHE A 268 17.54 2.33 -21.01
N ASN A 269 18.37 2.98 -20.19
CA ASN A 269 18.57 4.45 -20.15
C ASN A 269 17.29 5.29 -19.97
N GLY A 270 16.14 4.70 -19.62
CA GLY A 270 14.85 5.40 -19.64
C GLY A 270 14.32 5.73 -21.04
N ASP A 271 15.02 5.29 -22.09
CA ASP A 271 14.71 5.60 -23.49
C ASP A 271 14.12 4.40 -24.23
N TYR A 272 14.45 3.18 -23.77
CA TYR A 272 14.04 1.94 -24.40
C TYR A 272 13.48 0.93 -23.41
N GLN A 273 12.57 0.10 -23.90
CA GLN A 273 12.16 -1.12 -23.24
C GLN A 273 12.71 -2.32 -24.03
N VAL A 274 13.36 -3.25 -23.33
CA VAL A 274 13.97 -4.46 -23.88
C VAL A 274 13.25 -5.66 -23.31
N PHE A 275 12.83 -6.59 -24.17
CA PHE A 275 12.10 -7.80 -23.81
C PHE A 275 12.95 -9.03 -24.08
N VAL A 276 13.06 -9.91 -23.10
CA VAL A 276 13.70 -11.22 -23.23
C VAL A 276 12.64 -12.29 -22.98
N ASP A 277 12.35 -13.06 -24.02
CA ASP A 277 11.30 -14.09 -23.98
C ASP A 277 11.94 -15.47 -23.79
N THR A 278 11.42 -16.23 -22.84
CA THR A 278 11.86 -17.60 -22.55
C THR A 278 10.65 -18.52 -22.60
N PRO A 279 10.65 -19.56 -23.45
CA PRO A 279 9.51 -20.46 -23.55
C PRO A 279 9.41 -21.39 -22.33
N TRP A 280 8.20 -21.72 -21.89
CA TRP A 280 7.96 -22.64 -20.78
C TRP A 280 8.48 -24.05 -21.07
N ARG A 281 8.13 -24.62 -22.24
CA ARG A 281 8.53 -25.98 -22.66
C ARG A 281 8.27 -27.07 -21.60
N GLY A 282 7.20 -26.92 -20.82
CA GLY A 282 6.85 -27.84 -19.73
C GLY A 282 7.77 -27.79 -18.50
N ARG A 283 8.64 -26.79 -18.39
CA ARG A 283 9.51 -26.57 -17.23
C ARG A 283 8.70 -26.18 -15.99
N SER A 284 9.21 -26.55 -14.82
CA SER A 284 8.75 -26.00 -13.55
C SER A 284 9.08 -24.50 -13.42
N PRO A 285 8.40 -23.75 -12.54
CA PRO A 285 8.73 -22.36 -12.27
C PRO A 285 10.20 -22.12 -11.90
N GLU A 286 10.79 -23.02 -11.11
CA GLU A 286 12.18 -22.97 -10.67
C GLU A 286 13.15 -23.09 -11.86
N GLU A 287 12.92 -24.07 -12.73
CA GLU A 287 13.77 -24.30 -13.91
C GLU A 287 13.69 -23.14 -14.90
N LEU A 288 12.48 -22.62 -15.14
CA LEU A 288 12.28 -21.49 -16.03
C LEU A 288 12.95 -20.22 -15.48
N ALA A 289 12.78 -19.92 -14.18
CA ALA A 289 13.43 -18.78 -13.55
C ALA A 289 14.96 -18.88 -13.61
N GLY A 290 15.51 -20.08 -13.36
CA GLY A 290 16.94 -20.35 -13.49
C GLY A 290 17.48 -20.09 -14.90
N GLU A 291 16.75 -20.52 -15.94
CA GLU A 291 17.12 -20.28 -17.34
C GLU A 291 17.07 -18.80 -17.72
N VAL A 292 16.05 -18.09 -17.24
CA VAL A 292 15.93 -16.63 -17.42
C VAL A 292 17.11 -15.91 -16.77
N CYS A 293 17.41 -16.18 -15.49
CA CYS A 293 18.53 -15.55 -14.80
C CYS A 293 19.88 -15.91 -15.44
N ALA A 294 20.08 -17.16 -15.85
CA ALA A 294 21.29 -17.57 -16.57
C ALA A 294 21.44 -16.85 -17.92
N THR A 295 20.34 -16.58 -18.61
CA THR A 295 20.34 -15.79 -19.84
C THR A 295 20.73 -14.33 -19.55
N LEU A 296 20.10 -13.70 -18.55
CA LEU A 296 20.36 -12.31 -18.17
C LEU A 296 21.75 -12.10 -17.57
N ALA A 297 22.40 -13.14 -17.06
CA ALA A 297 23.79 -13.10 -16.59
C ALA A 297 24.83 -13.06 -17.73
N ARG A 298 24.41 -13.29 -18.98
CA ARG A 298 25.30 -13.19 -20.16
C ARG A 298 25.31 -11.74 -20.70
N PRO A 299 26.34 -11.35 -21.46
CA PRO A 299 26.36 -10.03 -22.11
C PRO A 299 25.11 -9.80 -22.97
N PRO A 300 24.47 -8.60 -22.90
CA PRO A 300 23.22 -8.30 -23.61
C PRO A 300 23.24 -8.54 -25.12
N SER A 301 24.39 -8.30 -25.74
CA SER A 301 24.63 -8.54 -27.16
C SER A 301 24.48 -10.01 -27.60
N THR A 302 24.41 -10.94 -26.65
CA THR A 302 24.23 -12.38 -26.92
C THR A 302 22.77 -12.84 -26.78
N TRP A 303 21.88 -11.98 -26.30
CA TRP A 303 20.49 -12.34 -26.06
C TRP A 303 19.67 -12.38 -27.35
N HIS A 304 18.62 -13.20 -27.33
CA HIS A 304 17.50 -13.07 -28.26
C HIS A 304 16.48 -12.13 -27.61
N ALA A 305 16.50 -10.86 -28.01
CA ALA A 305 15.69 -9.84 -27.38
C ALA A 305 14.89 -9.04 -28.40
N ILE A 306 13.79 -8.46 -27.93
CA ILE A 306 12.97 -7.51 -28.66
C ILE A 306 13.18 -6.14 -28.00
N TRP A 307 13.18 -5.05 -28.76
CA TRP A 307 13.32 -3.71 -28.18
C TRP A 307 12.26 -2.75 -28.71
N HIS A 308 11.89 -1.79 -27.89
CA HIS A 308 10.97 -0.70 -28.21
C HIS A 308 11.54 0.61 -27.71
N ALA A 309 11.65 1.61 -28.58
CA ALA A 309 11.97 2.97 -28.17
C ALA A 309 10.74 3.62 -27.53
N MET A 310 10.88 4.06 -26.28
CA MET A 310 9.85 4.83 -25.56
C MET A 310 9.84 6.29 -26.01
N VAL A 311 10.96 6.77 -26.55
CA VAL A 311 11.08 8.11 -27.16
C VAL A 311 10.85 8.02 -28.67
N PRO A 312 9.83 8.71 -29.23
CA PRO A 312 9.48 8.58 -30.66
C PRO A 312 10.57 8.97 -31.66
N SER A 313 11.52 9.81 -31.26
CA SER A 313 12.64 10.23 -32.13
C SER A 313 13.69 9.15 -32.32
N LEU A 314 13.72 8.12 -31.47
CA LEU A 314 14.68 7.03 -31.54
C LEU A 314 14.14 5.91 -32.42
N THR A 315 14.84 5.64 -33.53
CA THR A 315 14.47 4.62 -34.52
C THR A 315 15.53 3.54 -34.71
N ALA A 316 16.72 3.75 -34.14
CA ALA A 316 17.81 2.79 -34.15
C ALA A 316 17.74 1.87 -32.92
N PRO A 317 18.32 0.65 -32.98
CA PRO A 317 18.41 -0.20 -31.81
C PRO A 317 19.30 0.42 -30.73
N PRO A 318 19.13 0.02 -29.45
CA PRO A 318 20.05 0.37 -28.36
C PRO A 318 21.50 0.00 -28.69
N GLU A 319 22.47 0.74 -28.15
CA GLU A 319 23.91 0.50 -28.41
C GLU A 319 24.39 -0.88 -27.94
N ILE A 320 23.72 -1.46 -26.95
CA ILE A 320 24.02 -2.81 -26.41
C ILE A 320 23.42 -3.94 -27.24
N ALA A 321 22.63 -3.61 -28.28
CA ALA A 321 21.86 -4.58 -29.03
C ALA A 321 22.76 -5.56 -29.79
N GLY A 322 22.44 -6.84 -29.66
CA GLY A 322 23.08 -7.92 -30.40
C GLY A 322 22.51 -8.11 -31.81
N PRO A 323 23.18 -8.92 -32.65
CA PRO A 323 22.67 -9.25 -33.98
C PRO A 323 21.32 -9.98 -33.98
N SER A 324 20.97 -10.64 -32.85
CA SER A 324 19.69 -11.34 -32.68
C SER A 324 18.56 -10.43 -32.18
N TRP A 325 18.82 -9.15 -31.93
CA TRP A 325 17.82 -8.22 -31.41
C TRP A 325 16.89 -7.74 -32.53
N ARG A 326 15.59 -7.58 -32.22
CA ARG A 326 14.57 -7.15 -33.18
C ARG A 326 13.70 -6.02 -32.62
N PRO A 327 13.22 -5.08 -33.46
CA PRO A 327 12.26 -4.09 -33.00
C PRO A 327 10.91 -4.75 -32.68
N ALA A 328 10.25 -4.28 -31.62
CA ALA A 328 8.91 -4.69 -31.25
C ALA A 328 7.90 -4.30 -32.33
N ARG A 329 6.93 -5.18 -32.59
CA ARG A 329 5.79 -4.94 -33.47
C ARG A 329 4.51 -5.04 -32.64
N PHE A 330 4.07 -3.91 -32.13
CA PHE A 330 2.81 -3.80 -31.40
C PHE A 330 1.65 -3.67 -32.36
#